data_AF-A0AAU6MVT1-F1
#
_entry.id   AF-A0AAU6MVT1-F1
#
_cell.length_a   1.000
_cell.length_b   1.000
_cell.length_c   1.000
_cell.angle_alpha   90.00
_cell.angle_beta   90.00
_cell.angle_gamma   90.00
#
_symmetry.space_group_name_H-M   'P 1'
#
loop_
_entity.id
_entity.type
_entity.pdbx_description
1 polymer ?
#
loop_
_entity_poly.entity_id
_entity_poly.type
_entity_poly.pdbx_seq_one_letter_code
_entity_poly.pdbx_strand_id
1 'polypeptide(L)'
;MNLTRTSTGTVLDIAAQLLSYYGLERTDLINTGRASLSIEAAVFRAVTGRIPNAFTRNPNTSELLLETNEPTQEALAWISAVLPTDAPHDPDTGVDDHLEHIRTWVSTPDFFTGAVPTVPEVIGVVLRAKQTAENLAAVPAQRAAA
;
A
#
# COMPACT_ATOMS: atom_id res chain seq x y z
N MET A 1 7.25 23.56 -15.05
CA MET A 1 6.13 22.60 -15.19
C MET A 1 5.75 22.21 -13.77
N ASN A 2 4.72 22.84 -13.21
CA ASN A 2 4.28 22.58 -11.83
C ASN A 2 3.58 21.22 -11.80
N LEU A 3 4.25 20.22 -11.26
CA LEU A 3 3.59 18.98 -10.87
C LEU A 3 2.68 19.32 -9.69
N THR A 4 1.38 19.42 -9.95
CA THR A 4 0.37 19.51 -8.90
C THR A 4 0.63 18.36 -7.92
N ARG A 5 0.82 18.66 -6.63
CA ARG A 5 0.84 17.63 -5.59
C ARG A 5 -0.49 16.90 -5.67
N THR A 6 -0.50 15.72 -6.28
CA THR A 6 -1.67 14.85 -6.28
C THR A 6 -1.97 14.50 -4.82
N SER A 7 -3.16 14.83 -4.33
CA SER A 7 -3.53 14.54 -2.95
C SER A 7 -3.51 13.04 -2.69
N THR A 8 -3.23 12.63 -1.45
CA THR A 8 -3.19 11.22 -1.05
C THR A 8 -4.49 10.49 -1.40
N GLY A 9 -5.64 11.16 -1.27
CA GLY A 9 -6.92 10.61 -1.72
C GLY A 9 -6.98 10.30 -3.22
N THR A 10 -6.38 11.14 -4.07
CA THR A 10 -6.30 10.87 -5.52
C THR A 10 -5.33 9.74 -5.84
N VAL A 11 -4.20 9.66 -5.13
CA VAL A 11 -3.24 8.54 -5.27
C VAL A 11 -3.93 7.21 -4.93
N LEU A 12 -4.66 7.15 -3.82
CA LEU A 12 -5.36 5.95 -3.36
C LEU A 12 -6.52 5.57 -4.29
N ASP A 13 -7.24 6.55 -4.85
CA ASP A 13 -8.26 6.29 -5.87
C ASP A 13 -7.67 5.64 -7.13
N ILE A 14 -6.57 6.18 -7.65
CA ILE A 14 -5.88 5.62 -8.82
C ILE A 14 -5.32 4.23 -8.49
N ALA A 15 -4.74 4.03 -7.30
CA ALA A 15 -4.23 2.73 -6.88
C ALA A 15 -5.35 1.68 -6.83
N ALA A 16 -6.54 2.02 -6.31
CA ALA A 16 -7.70 1.14 -6.32
C ALA A 16 -8.14 0.77 -7.75
N GLN A 17 -8.15 1.74 -8.67
CA GLN A 17 -8.46 1.48 -10.09
C GLN A 17 -7.41 0.56 -10.73
N LEU A 18 -6.13 0.76 -10.44
CA LEU A 18 -5.04 -0.08 -10.94
C LEU A 18 -5.19 -1.53 -10.44
N LEU A 19 -5.45 -1.73 -9.15
CA LEU A 19 -5.68 -3.07 -8.58
C LEU A 19 -6.93 -3.74 -9.16
N SER A 20 -8.00 -2.97 -9.43
CA SER A 20 -9.19 -3.50 -10.09
C SER A 20 -8.93 -3.93 -11.54
N TYR A 21 -8.04 -3.24 -12.25
CA TYR A 21 -7.76 -3.52 -13.65
C TYR A 21 -6.73 -4.65 -13.82
N TYR A 22 -5.64 -4.61 -13.07
CA TYR A 22 -4.52 -5.53 -13.18
C TYR A 22 -4.64 -6.76 -12.27
N GLY A 23 -5.47 -6.70 -11.22
CA GLY A 23 -5.51 -7.70 -10.16
C GLY A 23 -4.41 -7.51 -9.12
N LEU A 24 -4.43 -8.39 -8.10
CA LEU A 24 -3.55 -8.32 -6.93
C LEU A 24 -2.46 -9.40 -7.00
N GLU A 25 -1.21 -8.97 -6.92
CA GLU A 25 -0.06 -9.82 -6.63
C GLU A 25 0.27 -9.77 -5.12
N ARG A 26 0.66 -10.92 -4.55
CA ARG A 26 0.88 -11.07 -3.10
C ARG A 26 2.33 -11.42 -2.77
N THR A 27 3.04 -12.12 -3.67
CA THR A 27 4.41 -12.56 -3.39
C THR A 27 5.46 -11.60 -3.89
N ASP A 28 5.16 -10.98 -5.03
CA ASP A 28 6.08 -10.09 -5.73
C ASP A 28 5.43 -8.72 -5.91
N LEU A 29 6.26 -7.73 -6.20
CA LEU A 29 5.75 -6.40 -6.49
C LEU A 29 4.95 -6.38 -7.81
N ILE A 30 5.37 -7.18 -8.79
CA ILE A 30 4.71 -7.33 -10.09
C ILE A 30 4.88 -8.75 -10.59
N ASN A 31 3.78 -9.34 -11.05
CA ASN A 31 3.81 -10.61 -11.75
C ASN A 31 3.75 -10.40 -13.26
N THR A 32 4.88 -10.54 -13.94
CA THR A 32 4.97 -10.33 -15.39
C THR A 32 4.16 -11.33 -16.20
N GLY A 33 3.82 -12.50 -15.65
CA GLY A 33 3.01 -13.52 -16.32
C GLY A 33 1.50 -13.25 -16.26
N ARG A 34 1.03 -12.49 -15.27
CA ARG A 34 -0.39 -12.18 -15.05
C ARG A 34 -0.72 -10.69 -15.13
N ALA A 35 0.29 -9.85 -15.28
CA ALA A 35 0.23 -8.39 -15.22
C ALA A 35 -0.37 -7.83 -13.92
N SER A 36 -0.45 -8.62 -12.83
CA SER A 36 -0.94 -8.19 -11.52
C SER A 36 0.09 -7.36 -10.76
N LEU A 37 -0.41 -6.50 -9.87
CA LEU A 37 0.38 -5.56 -9.08
C LEU A 37 0.20 -5.84 -7.59
N SER A 38 1.27 -5.67 -6.80
CA SER A 38 1.13 -5.51 -5.36
C SER A 38 0.54 -4.12 -5.03
N ILE A 39 0.11 -3.94 -3.78
CA ILE A 39 -0.48 -2.67 -3.32
C ILE A 39 0.56 -1.55 -3.45
N GLU A 40 1.78 -1.78 -3.00
CA GLU A 40 2.86 -0.80 -3.05
C GLU A 40 3.29 -0.45 -4.48
N ALA A 41 3.26 -1.41 -5.41
CA ALA A 41 3.51 -1.13 -6.84
C ALA A 41 2.39 -0.30 -7.46
N ALA A 42 1.13 -0.57 -7.10
CA ALA A 42 -0.02 0.22 -7.54
C ALA A 42 0.04 1.66 -7.01
N VAL A 43 0.37 1.84 -5.72
CA VAL A 43 0.54 3.17 -5.11
C VAL A 43 1.71 3.92 -5.76
N PHE A 44 2.88 3.30 -5.90
CA PHE A 44 4.04 3.94 -6.53
C PHE A 44 3.73 4.36 -7.98
N ARG A 45 3.00 3.52 -8.73
CA ARG A 45 2.54 3.87 -10.08
C ARG A 45 1.55 5.03 -10.06
N ALA A 46 0.64 5.06 -9.10
CA ALA A 46 -0.32 6.15 -8.95
C ALA A 46 0.37 7.48 -8.66
N VAL A 47 1.44 7.46 -7.84
CA VAL A 47 2.25 8.66 -7.54
C VAL A 47 3.07 9.11 -8.73
N THR A 48 3.79 8.19 -9.39
CA THR A 48 4.84 8.55 -10.36
C THR A 48 4.39 8.47 -11.82
N GLY A 49 3.22 7.87 -12.08
CA GLY A 49 2.72 7.56 -13.41
C GLY A 49 3.48 6.44 -14.13
N ARG A 50 4.48 5.81 -13.49
CA ARG A 50 5.37 4.81 -14.10
C ARG A 50 5.66 3.68 -13.12
N ILE A 51 6.08 2.53 -13.64
CA ILE A 51 6.71 1.49 -12.83
C ILE A 51 8.09 1.19 -13.42
N PRO A 52 9.18 1.47 -12.68
CA PRO A 52 10.52 1.07 -13.05
C PRO A 52 10.66 -0.46 -13.11
N ASN A 53 11.54 -0.96 -13.98
CA ASN A 53 11.85 -2.39 -14.09
C ASN A 53 12.36 -3.01 -12.77
N ALA A 54 12.85 -2.20 -11.82
CA ALA A 54 13.25 -2.65 -10.50
C ALA A 54 12.16 -3.47 -9.80
N PHE A 55 10.89 -3.05 -9.93
CA PHE A 55 9.71 -3.75 -9.38
C PHE A 55 9.48 -5.15 -9.97
N THR A 56 10.25 -5.56 -10.99
CA THR A 56 10.17 -6.90 -11.59
C THR A 56 11.45 -7.73 -11.44
N ARG A 57 12.60 -7.09 -11.19
CA ARG A 57 13.92 -7.71 -11.37
C ARG A 57 14.91 -7.45 -10.25
N ASN A 58 14.64 -6.49 -9.38
CA ASN A 58 15.58 -6.08 -8.34
C ASN A 58 14.81 -5.62 -7.09
N PRO A 59 14.42 -6.55 -6.20
CA PRO A 59 13.61 -6.25 -5.02
C PRO A 59 14.24 -5.17 -4.14
N ASN A 60 15.56 -5.23 -3.92
CA ASN A 60 16.29 -4.24 -3.10
C ASN A 60 16.19 -2.82 -3.69
N THR A 61 16.26 -2.68 -5.02
CA THR A 61 16.13 -1.36 -5.66
C THR A 61 14.70 -0.86 -5.63
N SER A 62 13.71 -1.73 -5.81
CA SER A 62 12.31 -1.32 -5.66
C SER A 62 11.96 -0.94 -4.23
N GLU A 63 12.51 -1.61 -3.24
CA GLU A 63 12.35 -1.27 -1.83
C GLU A 63 12.92 0.12 -1.54
N LEU A 64 14.16 0.38 -1.96
CA LEU A 64 14.75 1.72 -1.87
C LEU A 64 13.90 2.80 -2.57
N LEU A 65 13.33 2.49 -3.73
CA LEU A 65 12.44 3.41 -4.45
C LEU A 65 11.15 3.70 -3.67
N LEU A 66 10.60 2.70 -2.98
CA LEU A 66 9.43 2.87 -2.12
C LEU A 66 9.80 3.72 -0.90
N GLU A 67 10.87 3.39 -0.20
CA GLU A 67 11.35 4.08 1.02
C GLU A 67 11.69 5.55 0.76
N THR A 68 12.31 5.86 -0.38
CA THR A 68 12.74 7.22 -0.72
C THR A 68 11.67 8.09 -1.38
N ASN A 69 10.47 7.55 -1.64
CA ASN A 69 9.38 8.29 -2.25
C ASN A 69 8.33 8.69 -1.19
N GLU A 70 8.48 9.89 -0.64
CA GLU A 70 7.61 10.41 0.44
C GLU A 70 6.10 10.30 0.14
N PRO A 71 5.58 10.66 -1.05
CA PRO A 71 4.14 10.52 -1.30
C PRO A 71 3.66 9.06 -1.36
N THR A 72 4.54 8.13 -1.75
CA THR A 72 4.24 6.69 -1.68
C THR A 72 4.19 6.23 -0.23
N GLN A 73 5.17 6.61 0.59
CA GLN A 73 5.19 6.29 2.02
C GLN A 73 3.97 6.86 2.74
N GLU A 74 3.59 8.10 2.45
CA GLU A 74 2.38 8.72 3.03
C GLU A 74 1.12 7.93 2.68
N ALA A 75 0.94 7.56 1.40
CA ALA A 75 -0.21 6.77 0.98
C ALA A 75 -0.23 5.36 1.61
N LEU A 76 0.93 4.72 1.76
CA LEU A 76 1.05 3.43 2.46
C LEU A 76 0.72 3.56 3.96
N ALA A 77 1.14 4.64 4.62
CA ALA A 77 0.78 4.91 6.00
C ALA A 77 -0.75 5.01 6.19
N TRP A 78 -1.45 5.69 5.29
CA TRP A 78 -2.92 5.76 5.30
C TRP A 78 -3.59 4.40 5.11
N ILE A 79 -3.04 3.54 4.25
CA ILE A 79 -3.55 2.18 4.06
C ILE A 79 -3.34 1.36 5.34
N SER A 80 -2.12 1.40 5.90
CA SER A 80 -1.77 0.71 7.15
C SER A 80 -2.65 1.16 8.32
N ALA A 81 -2.96 2.46 8.42
CA ALA A 81 -3.76 3.03 9.51
C ALA A 81 -5.22 2.55 9.55
N VAL A 82 -5.75 2.02 8.44
CA VAL A 82 -7.12 1.50 8.35
C VAL A 82 -7.20 -0.03 8.35
N LEU A 83 -6.06 -0.71 8.50
CA LEU A 83 -6.01 -2.16 8.69
C LEU A 83 -6.52 -2.55 10.10
N PRO A 84 -7.01 -3.78 10.28
CA PRO A 84 -7.57 -4.23 11.55
C PRO A 84 -6.51 -4.59 12.61
N THR A 85 -5.23 -4.55 12.24
CA THR A 85 -4.08 -4.89 13.08
C THR A 85 -3.14 -3.69 13.21
N ASP A 86 -2.26 -3.74 14.20
CA ASP A 86 -1.23 -2.72 14.38
C ASP A 86 -0.03 -3.01 13.49
N ALA A 87 0.62 -1.95 13.01
CA ALA A 87 1.87 -2.04 12.28
C ALA A 87 2.99 -2.51 13.23
N PRO A 88 3.94 -3.33 12.76
CA PRO A 88 5.16 -3.61 13.50
C PRO A 88 5.88 -2.30 13.81
N HIS A 89 6.25 -2.10 15.07
CA HIS A 89 7.03 -0.95 15.49
C HIS A 89 8.50 -1.31 15.51
N ASP A 90 9.33 -0.60 14.76
CA ASP A 90 10.78 -0.80 14.79
C ASP A 90 11.34 -0.22 16.11
N PRO A 91 11.88 -1.07 17.00
CA PRO A 91 12.39 -0.61 18.30
C PRO A 91 13.65 0.26 18.19
N ASP A 92 14.39 0.19 17.08
CA ASP A 92 15.64 0.93 16.90
C ASP A 92 15.39 2.33 16.33
N THR A 93 14.38 2.48 15.46
CA THR A 93 14.05 3.77 14.81
C THR A 93 12.83 4.46 15.42
N GLY A 94 11.96 3.74 16.12
CA GLY A 94 10.70 4.25 16.65
C GLY A 94 9.67 4.57 15.56
N VAL A 95 9.83 4.00 14.37
CA VAL A 95 8.95 4.21 13.22
C VAL A 95 8.16 2.92 12.94
N ASP A 96 6.90 3.06 12.58
CA ASP A 96 6.05 1.94 12.20
C ASP A 96 6.39 1.45 10.78
N ASP A 97 6.60 0.14 10.61
CA ASP A 97 6.81 -0.47 9.30
C ASP A 97 5.47 -0.74 8.60
N HIS A 98 4.93 0.33 8.00
CA HIS A 98 3.68 0.27 7.25
C HIS A 98 3.75 -0.64 6.02
N LEU A 99 4.94 -0.79 5.42
CA LEU A 99 5.12 -1.62 4.23
C LEU A 99 5.07 -3.10 4.59
N GLU A 100 5.80 -3.52 5.63
CA GLU A 100 5.74 -4.87 6.18
C GLU A 100 4.32 -5.20 6.69
N HIS A 101 3.66 -4.25 7.35
CA HIS A 101 2.30 -4.43 7.84
C HIS A 101 1.33 -4.78 6.70
N ILE A 102 1.37 -4.02 5.60
CA ILE A 102 0.52 -4.26 4.42
C ILE A 102 0.86 -5.59 3.75
N ARG A 103 2.16 -5.89 3.55
CA ARG A 103 2.63 -7.13 2.92
C ARG A 103 2.16 -8.36 3.71
N THR A 104 2.28 -8.28 5.04
CA THR A 104 1.84 -9.33 5.97
C THR A 104 0.34 -9.52 5.90
N TRP A 105 -0.45 -8.44 5.97
CA TRP A 105 -1.91 -8.51 5.93
C TRP A 105 -2.44 -9.15 4.62
N VAL A 106 -1.83 -8.86 3.48
CA VAL A 106 -2.26 -9.40 2.18
C VAL A 106 -1.88 -10.86 1.99
N SER A 107 -0.75 -11.29 2.56
CA SER A 107 -0.09 -12.55 2.21
C SER A 107 -0.23 -13.63 3.27
N THR A 108 -0.37 -13.23 4.52
CA THR A 108 -0.49 -14.15 5.65
C THR A 108 -1.95 -14.54 5.85
N PRO A 109 -2.29 -15.84 5.78
CA PRO A 109 -3.63 -16.29 6.09
C PRO A 109 -4.03 -15.90 7.52
N ASP A 110 -5.25 -15.40 7.68
CA ASP A 110 -5.81 -15.12 9.00
C ASP A 110 -5.84 -16.40 9.85
N PHE A 111 -5.47 -16.29 11.12
CA PHE A 111 -5.29 -17.44 12.00
C PHE A 111 -6.59 -18.23 12.24
N PHE A 112 -7.73 -17.54 12.28
CA PHE A 112 -9.02 -18.16 12.61
C PHE A 112 -9.73 -18.72 11.38
N THR A 113 -9.59 -18.06 10.23
CA THR A 113 -10.32 -18.40 9.00
C THR A 113 -9.45 -19.12 7.96
N GLY A 114 -8.13 -19.03 8.08
CA GLY A 114 -7.17 -19.54 7.10
C GLY A 114 -7.25 -18.83 5.74
N ALA A 115 -7.97 -17.72 5.66
CA ALA A 115 -8.18 -16.97 4.42
C ALA A 115 -7.22 -15.78 4.34
N VAL A 116 -6.79 -15.46 3.12
CA VAL A 116 -6.15 -14.19 2.77
C VAL A 116 -7.20 -13.24 2.19
N PRO A 117 -7.03 -11.92 2.28
CA PRO A 117 -7.99 -10.98 1.71
C PRO A 117 -8.12 -11.17 0.20
N THR A 118 -9.37 -11.11 -0.26
CA THR A 118 -9.75 -11.11 -1.68
C THR A 118 -9.43 -9.76 -2.34
N VAL A 119 -9.37 -9.73 -3.67
CA VAL A 119 -9.13 -8.47 -4.41
C VAL A 119 -10.17 -7.39 -4.06
N PRO A 120 -11.49 -7.67 -3.98
CA PRO A 120 -12.46 -6.67 -3.55
C PRO A 120 -12.26 -6.17 -2.13
N GLU A 121 -11.82 -7.02 -1.20
CA GLU A 121 -11.53 -6.60 0.19
C GLU A 121 -10.33 -5.65 0.25
N VAL A 122 -9.27 -5.96 -0.51
CA VAL A 122 -8.11 -5.07 -0.67
C VAL A 122 -8.51 -3.72 -1.27
N ILE A 123 -9.29 -3.72 -2.35
CA ILE A 123 -9.81 -2.48 -2.95
C ILE A 123 -10.66 -1.71 -1.92
N GLY A 124 -11.49 -2.41 -1.15
CA GLY A 124 -12.29 -1.81 -0.08
C GLY A 124 -11.44 -1.14 1.01
N VAL A 125 -10.31 -1.74 1.40
CA VAL A 125 -9.34 -1.13 2.33
C VAL A 125 -8.74 0.14 1.73
N VAL A 126 -8.26 0.10 0.50
CA VAL A 126 -7.64 1.26 -0.17
C VAL A 126 -8.64 2.42 -0.29
N LEU A 127 -9.90 2.13 -0.61
CA LEU A 127 -10.95 3.15 -0.66
C LEU A 127 -11.34 3.69 0.72
N ARG A 128 -11.29 2.87 1.77
CA ARG A 128 -11.44 3.37 3.16
C ARG A 128 -10.27 4.28 3.53
N ALA A 129 -9.04 3.91 3.22
CA ALA A 129 -7.86 4.73 3.45
C ALA A 129 -7.99 6.09 2.75
N LYS A 130 -8.45 6.11 1.50
CA LYS A 130 -8.80 7.33 0.75
C LYS A 130 -9.78 8.18 1.54
N GLN A 131 -10.92 7.60 1.93
CA GLN A 131 -11.96 8.32 2.66
C GLN A 131 -11.42 8.87 3.99
N THR A 132 -10.58 8.12 4.71
CA THR A 132 -9.97 8.58 5.94
C THR A 132 -9.01 9.76 5.67
N ALA A 133 -8.16 9.66 4.66
CA ALA A 133 -7.22 10.72 4.25
C ALA A 133 -7.92 12.01 3.79
N GLU A 134 -9.10 11.90 3.17
CA GLU A 134 -9.91 13.06 2.77
C GLU A 134 -10.59 13.77 3.96
N ASN A 135 -10.82 13.05 5.07
CA ASN A 135 -11.55 13.56 6.23
C ASN A 135 -10.64 13.99 7.40
N LEU A 136 -9.36 13.64 7.38
CA LEU A 136 -8.42 13.89 8.47
C LEU A 136 -7.22 14.70 7.99
N ALA A 137 -6.70 15.56 8.87
CA ALA A 137 -5.53 16.41 8.59
C ALA A 137 -4.18 15.71 8.77
N ALA A 138 -4.16 14.54 9.43
CA ALA A 138 -2.97 13.73 9.69
C ALA A 138 -3.37 12.25 9.81
N VAL A 139 -2.43 11.35 9.50
CA VAL A 139 -2.62 9.90 9.66
C VAL A 139 -2.97 9.62 11.11
N PRO A 140 -4.13 9.00 11.40
CA PRO A 140 -4.52 8.71 12.77
C PRO A 140 -3.57 7.64 13.34
N ALA A 141 -3.29 7.75 14.64
CA ALA A 141 -2.73 6.62 15.37
C ALA A 141 -3.66 5.42 15.19
N GLN A 142 -3.08 4.23 14.95
CA GLN A 142 -3.87 3.01 14.74
C GLN A 142 -4.81 2.79 15.92
N ARG A 143 -6.05 2.37 15.58
CA ARG A 143 -7.07 2.11 16.60
C ARG A 143 -6.65 0.88 17.40
N ALA A 144 -6.39 1.08 18.69
CA ALA A 144 -6.33 -0.03 19.63
C ALA A 144 -7.58 -0.89 19.47
N ALA A 145 -7.38 -2.18 19.17
CA ALA A 145 -8.47 -3.14 19.16
C ALA A 145 -9.20 -3.09 20.52
N ALA A 146 -10.53 -2.90 20.46
CA ALA A 146 -11.40 -2.85 21.64
C ALA A 146 -11.75 -4.25 22.14
#